data_AF-A0A0D3AGY6-F1
#
_entry.id   AF-A0A0D3AGY6-F1
#
_cell.length_a   1.000
_cell.length_b   1.000
_cell.length_c   1.000
_cell.angle_alpha   90.00
_cell.angle_beta   90.00
_cell.angle_gamma   90.00
#
_symmetry.space_group_name_H-M   'P 1'
#
loop_
_entity.id
_entity.type
_entity.pdbx_description
1 polymer ?
#
loop_
_entity_poly.entity_id
_entity_poly.type
_entity_poly.pdbx_seq_one_letter_code
_entity_poly.pdbx_strand_id
1 'polypeptide(L)' 'MEGNAFLLRVPCPNARRRILSQPLWQIDGQTMFVAKWAPGLQQVKPELEMVPVWLEFTGVPLQFFNEDALQEIAGIVGHP' A
#
# COMPACT_ATOMS: atom_id res chain seq x y z
N MET A 1 -1.28 -3.14 -27.04
CA MET A 1 -1.68 -2.83 -25.65
C MET A 1 -2.82 -3.77 -25.32
N GLU A 2 -2.55 -4.86 -24.62
CA GLU A 2 -3.60 -5.78 -24.19
C GLU A 2 -4.38 -5.14 -23.02
N GLY A 3 -5.41 -4.38 -23.37
CA GLY A 3 -6.61 -4.08 -22.57
C GLY A 3 -6.54 -3.30 -21.25
N ASN A 4 -5.53 -3.49 -20.39
CA ASN A 4 -5.67 -3.21 -18.95
C ASN A 4 -4.56 -2.32 -18.35
N ALA A 5 -3.85 -1.55 -19.18
CA ALA A 5 -2.82 -0.62 -18.72
C ALA A 5 -2.97 0.75 -19.38
N PHE A 6 -2.80 1.81 -18.58
CA PHE A 6 -2.99 3.20 -19.01
C PHE A 6 -1.81 4.06 -18.57
N LEU A 7 -1.47 5.06 -19.40
CA LEU A 7 -0.48 6.07 -19.06
C LEU A 7 -1.15 7.40 -18.84
N LEU A 8 -0.99 7.95 -17.63
CA LEU A 8 -1.54 9.23 -17.23
C LEU A 8 -0.40 10.25 -17.13
N ARG A 9 -0.45 11.31 -17.94
CA ARG A 9 0.46 12.45 -17.78
C ARG A 9 -0.09 13.39 -16.71
N VAL A 10 0.63 13.51 -15.60
CA VAL A 10 0.29 14.43 -14.50
C VAL A 10 1.32 15.57 -14.45
N PRO A 11 1.00 16.78 -14.95
CA PRO A 11 1.95 17.89 -15.01
C PRO A 11 2.34 18.44 -13.64
N CYS A 12 1.39 18.48 -12.70
CA CYS A 12 1.63 19.02 -11.36
C CYS A 12 2.45 18.03 -10.51
N PRO A 13 3.67 18.41 -10.06
CA PRO A 13 4.52 17.50 -9.29
C PRO A 13 3.90 17.04 -7.97
N ASN A 14 3.17 17.93 -7.28
CA ASN A 14 2.51 17.60 -6.01
C ASN A 14 1.37 16.61 -6.20
N ALA A 15 0.56 16.79 -7.25
CA ALA A 15 -0.47 15.82 -7.61
C ALA A 15 0.14 14.46 -7.95
N ARG A 16 1.23 14.44 -8.73
CA ARG A 16 1.95 13.21 -9.08
C ARG A 16 2.48 12.48 -7.83
N ARG A 17 3.06 13.21 -6.87
CA ARG A 17 3.52 12.62 -5.59
C ARG A 17 2.37 12.00 -4.80
N ARG A 18 1.24 12.72 -4.70
CA ARG A 18 0.05 12.23 -3.99
C ARG A 18 -0.53 10.98 -4.66
N ILE A 19 -0.63 10.96 -5.99
CA ILE A 19 -1.08 9.79 -6.75
C ILE A 19 -0.19 8.57 -6.47
N LEU A 20 1.14 8.76 -6.50
CA LEU A 20 2.10 7.66 -6.28
C LEU A 20 2.16 7.19 -4.81
N SER A 21 1.72 8.00 -3.85
CA SER A 21 1.64 7.58 -2.44
C SER A 21 0.52 6.59 -2.15
N GLN A 22 -0.43 6.43 -3.08
CA GLN A 22 -1.56 5.50 -2.98
C GLN A 22 -1.54 4.59 -4.21
N PRO A 23 -0.72 3.52 -4.21
CA PRO A 23 -0.48 2.70 -5.39
C PRO A 23 -1.63 1.74 -5.73
N LEU A 24 -2.64 1.61 -4.87
CA LEU A 24 -3.81 0.76 -5.10
C LEU A 24 -5.04 1.64 -5.34
N TRP A 25 -5.61 1.56 -6.53
CA TRP A 25 -6.80 2.32 -6.91
C TRP A 25 -7.99 1.38 -7.13
N GLN A 26 -9.18 1.85 -6.79
CA GLN A 26 -10.44 1.22 -7.15
C GLN A 26 -11.15 2.12 -8.16
N ILE A 27 -11.34 1.62 -9.38
CA ILE A 27 -12.05 2.34 -10.44
C ILE A 27 -13.10 1.40 -11.00
N ASP A 28 -14.37 1.77 -10.90
CA ASP A 28 -15.50 1.01 -11.43
C ASP A 28 -15.51 -0.48 -11.00
N GLY A 29 -15.23 -0.72 -9.72
CA GLY A 29 -15.13 -2.08 -9.15
C GLY A 29 -13.87 -2.84 -9.53
N GLN A 30 -12.98 -2.26 -10.35
CA GLN A 30 -11.72 -2.86 -10.74
C GLN A 30 -10.57 -2.32 -9.88
N THR A 31 -9.75 -3.24 -9.37
CA THR A 31 -8.51 -2.89 -8.66
C THR A 31 -7.40 -2.63 -9.67
N MET A 32 -6.73 -1.49 -9.54
CA MET A 32 -5.61 -1.09 -10.39
C MET A 32 -4.36 -0.80 -9.56
N PHE A 33 -3.20 -1.17 -10.10
CA PHE A 33 -1.90 -0.82 -9.53
C PHE A 33 -1.34 0.41 -10.24
N VAL A 34 -0.92 1.40 -9.44
CA VAL A 34 -0.37 2.67 -9.92
C VAL A 34 1.11 2.72 -9.58
N ALA A 35 1.92 2.91 -10.62
CA ALA A 35 3.37 3.00 -10.49
C ALA A 35 3.92 4.16 -11.33
N LYS A 36 5.12 4.62 -10.97
CA LYS A 36 5.84 5.60 -11.78
C LYS A 36 6.28 4.95 -13.09
N TRP A 37 5.94 5.57 -14.21
CA TRP A 37 6.37 5.08 -15.52
C TRP A 37 7.89 5.22 -15.71
N ALA A 38 8.49 4.22 -16.35
CA ALA A 38 9.87 4.22 -16.82
C ALA A 38 9.96 3.46 -18.17
N PRO A 39 10.93 3.79 -19.04
CA PRO A 39 11.20 3.00 -20.25
C PRO A 39 11.48 1.53 -19.89
N GLY A 40 10.90 0.58 -20.63
CA GLY A 40 11.08 -0.85 -20.39
C GLY A 40 10.29 -1.43 -19.21
N LEU A 41 9.43 -0.63 -18.55
CA LEU A 41 8.56 -1.12 -17.49
C LEU A 41 7.62 -2.20 -18.04
N GLN A 42 7.73 -3.41 -17.51
CA GLN A 42 6.82 -4.50 -17.86
C GLN A 42 5.47 -4.28 -17.17
N GLN A 43 4.39 -4.49 -17.92
CA GLN A 43 3.01 -4.36 -17.43
C GLN A 43 2.57 -5.64 -16.71
N VAL A 44 3.35 -6.06 -15.72
CA VAL A 44 3.05 -7.24 -14.91
C VAL A 44 2.40 -6.78 -13.62
N LYS A 45 1.34 -7.47 -13.20
CA LYS A 45 0.76 -7.26 -11.87
C LYS A 45 1.88 -7.49 -10.85
N PRO A 46 2.18 -6.54 -9.97
CA PRO A 46 3.19 -6.74 -8.95
C PRO A 46 2.79 -7.93 -8.05
N GLU A 47 3.79 -8.69 -7.62
CA GLU A 47 3.56 -9.71 -6.60
C GLU A 47 3.18 -9.04 -5.29
N LEU A 48 2.23 -9.63 -4.57
CA LEU A 48 1.78 -9.14 -3.28
C LEU A 48 2.75 -9.65 -2.21
N GLU A 49 3.80 -8.89 -1.93
CA GLU A 49 4.81 -9.29 -0.94
C GLU A 49 4.31 -9.10 0.51
N MET A 50 3.50 -8.05 0.75
CA MET A 50 2.98 -7.70 2.07
C MET A 50 1.62 -7.01 1.94
N VAL A 51 0.75 -7.21 2.93
CA VAL A 51 -0.56 -6.54 3.02
C VAL A 51 -0.66 -5.87 4.39
N PRO A 52 -1.04 -4.58 4.46
CA PRO A 52 -1.35 -3.96 5.74
C PRO A 52 -2.62 -4.59 6.31
N VAL A 53 -2.55 -5.04 7.56
CA VAL A 53 -3.69 -5.59 8.30
C VAL A 53 -3.95 -4.73 9.52
N TRP A 54 -5.23 -4.45 9.78
CA TRP A 54 -5.64 -3.77 11.01
C TRP A 54 -5.76 -4.80 12.13
N LEU A 55 -5.07 -4.55 13.23
CA LEU A 55 -5.11 -5.40 14.42
C LEU A 55 -5.86 -4.69 15.54
N GLU A 56 -6.63 -5.46 16.31
CA GLU A 56 -7.24 -5.02 17.55
C GLU A 56 -6.65 -5.85 18.69
N PHE A 57 -6.04 -5.19 19.68
CA PHE A 57 -5.50 -5.86 20.86
C PHE A 57 -6.53 -5.83 21.99
N THR A 58 -6.99 -7.00 22.40
CA THR A 58 -7.92 -7.14 23.53
C THR A 58 -7.20 -7.64 24.77
N GLY A 59 -7.56 -7.10 25.94
CA GLY A 59 -7.03 -7.57 27.22
C GLY A 59 -5.59 -7.16 27.51
N VAL A 60 -5.06 -6.14 26.83
CA VAL A 60 -3.73 -5.58 27.11
C VAL A 60 -3.73 -4.94 28.51
N PRO A 61 -2.91 -5.42 29.45
CA PRO A 61 -2.75 -4.79 30.75
C PRO A 61 -2.30 -3.34 30.61
N LEU A 62 -2.80 -2.43 31.46
CA LEU A 62 -2.57 -0.99 31.33
C LEU A 62 -1.07 -0.62 31.30
N GLN A 63 -0.21 -1.35 32.03
CA GLN A 63 1.23 -1.13 32.05
C GLN A 63 1.92 -1.38 30.69
N PHE A 64 1.28 -2.13 29.79
CA PHE A 64 1.77 -2.41 28.43
C PHE A 64 1.08 -1.56 27.36
N PHE A 65 0.25 -0.59 27.75
CA PHE A 65 -0.42 0.31 26.81
C PHE A 65 0.51 1.46 26.39
N ASN A 66 1.61 1.12 25.72
CA ASN A 66 2.58 2.06 25.15
C ASN A 66 3.07 1.54 23.79
N GLU A 67 3.63 2.42 22.96
CA GLU A 67 4.03 2.11 21.58
C GLU A 67 5.02 0.95 21.50
N ASP A 68 6.08 0.98 22.30
CA ASP A 68 7.12 -0.06 22.32
C ASP A 68 6.52 -1.44 22.63
N ALA A 69 5.71 -1.53 23.70
CA ALA A 69 5.11 -2.79 24.11
C ALA A 69 4.07 -3.30 23.10
N LEU A 70 3.28 -2.41 22.50
CA LEU A 70 2.32 -2.78 21.46
C LEU A 70 3.02 -3.23 20.18
N GLN A 71 4.14 -2.61 19.80
CA GLN A 71 4.95 -3.02 18.66
C GLN A 71 5.56 -4.41 18.87
N GLU A 72 6.10 -4.69 20.05
CA GLU A 72 6.61 -6.04 20.40
C GLU A 72 5.51 -7.10 20.27
N ILE A 73 4.29 -6.83 20.78
CA ILE A 73 3.16 -7.75 20.64
C ILE A 73 2.74 -7.90 19.18
N ALA A 74 2.64 -6.81 18.43
CA ALA A 74 2.30 -6.81 17.01
C ALA A 74 3.34 -7.57 16.17
N GLY A 75 4.61 -7.57 16.60
CA GLY A 75 5.72 -8.28 15.97
C GLY A 75 5.56 -9.80 15.96
N ILE A 76 4.74 -10.35 16.88
CA ILE A 76 4.39 -11.78 16.87
C ILE A 76 3.49 -12.13 15.67
N VAL A 77 2.69 -11.17 15.21
CA VAL A 77 1.72 -11.35 14.12
C VAL A 77 2.32 -10.99 12.77
N GLY A 78 3.22 -10.01 12.72
CA GLY A 78 3.81 -9.53 11.47
C GLY A 78 4.94 -8.54 11.66
N HIS A 79 5.02 -7.56 10.76
CA HIS A 79 6.06 -6.54 10.75
C HIS A 79 5.41 -5.18 11.03
N PRO A 80 5.21 -4.82 12.31
CA PRO A 80 4.60 -3.56 12.73
C PRO A 80 5.52 -2.35 12.55
#